data_AF-Q7VCZ0-F1
#
_entry.id   AF-Q7VCZ0-F1
#
_cell.length_a   1.000
_cell.length_b   1.000
_cell.length_c   1.000
_cell.angle_alpha   90.00
_cell.angle_beta   90.00
_cell.angle_gamma   90.00
#
_symmetry.space_group_name_H-M   'P 1'
#
loop_
_entity.id
_entity.type
_entity.pdbx_description
1 polymer ?
#
loop_
_entity_poly.entity_id
_entity_poly.type
_entity_poly.pdbx_seq_one_letter_code
_entity_poly.pdbx_strand_id
1 'polypeptide(L)' 'MNPTKQHAKLLKLQAKAETCLSREEAQKIIRKADKATSKLSS' A
#
# COMPACT_ATOMS: atom_id res chain seq x y z
N MET A 1 -13.68 2.54 10.05
CA MET A 1 -12.57 2.61 9.07
C MET A 1 -12.95 3.63 7.99
N ASN A 2 -12.00 4.36 7.38
CA ASN A 2 -12.31 5.37 6.35
C ASN A 2 -11.81 4.88 4.97
N PRO A 3 -12.71 4.48 4.06
CA PRO A 3 -12.36 3.94 2.74
C PRO A 3 -11.51 4.89 1.89
N THR A 4 -11.89 6.16 1.83
CA THR A 4 -11.17 7.20 1.07
C THR A 4 -9.71 7.31 1.50
N LYS A 5 -9.44 7.25 2.81
CA LYS A 5 -8.07 7.27 3.34
C LYS A 5 -7.27 6.02 2.95
N GLN A 6 -7.89 4.85 2.86
CA GLN A 6 -7.17 3.64 2.42
C GLN A 6 -6.92 3.64 0.91
N HIS A 7 -7.89 4.06 0.09
CA HIS A 7 -7.67 4.23 -1.35
C HIS A 7 -6.54 5.23 -1.65
N ALA A 8 -6.53 6.39 -0.99
CA ALA A 8 -5.44 7.36 -1.13
C ALA A 8 -4.09 6.77 -0.70
N LYS A 9 -4.07 5.88 0.30
CA LYS A 9 -2.86 5.19 0.72
C LYS A 9 -2.38 4.16 -0.30
N LEU A 10 -3.29 3.44 -0.95
CA LEU A 10 -2.97 2.50 -2.02
C LEU A 10 -2.31 3.22 -3.21
N LEU A 11 -2.87 4.36 -3.64
CA LEU A 11 -2.27 5.19 -4.71
C LEU A 11 -0.84 5.65 -4.36
N LYS A 12 -0.61 6.07 -3.10
CA LYS A 12 0.73 6.45 -2.63
C LYS A 12 1.70 5.26 -2.61
N LEU A 13 1.21 4.06 -2.34
CA LEU A 13 2.05 2.85 -2.33
C LEU A 13 2.39 2.41 -3.75
N GLN A 14 1.46 2.55 -4.70
CA GLN A 14 1.73 2.33 -6.12
C GLN A 14 2.86 3.24 -6.62
N ALA A 15 2.77 4.55 -6.39
CA ALA A 15 3.81 5.50 -6.81
C ALA A 15 5.19 5.16 -6.21
N LYS A 16 5.23 4.62 -4.98
CA LYS A 16 6.48 4.14 -4.36
C LYS A 16 6.98 2.83 -4.94
N ALA A 17 6.10 1.98 -5.45
CA ALA A 17 6.47 0.73 -6.08
C ALA A 17 7.19 0.99 -7.41
N GLU A 18 6.78 2.03 -8.15
CA GLU A 18 7.41 2.44 -9.41
C GLU A 18 8.88 2.84 -9.25
N THR A 19 9.25 3.38 -8.09
CA THR A 19 10.62 3.83 -7.79
C THR A 19 11.37 2.90 -6.83
N CYS A 20 10.84 1.71 -6.54
CA CYS A 20 11.42 0.77 -5.60
C CYS A 20 12.69 0.12 -6.19
N LEU A 21 13.80 0.15 -5.45
CA LEU A 21 15.09 -0.38 -5.91
C LEU A 21 15.60 -1.57 -5.08
N SER A 22 14.96 -1.89 -3.96
CA SER A 22 15.40 -2.95 -3.06
C SER A 22 14.28 -3.94 -2.72
N ARG A 23 14.67 -5.19 -2.47
CA ARG A 23 13.74 -6.26 -2.05
C ARG A 23 13.06 -5.92 -0.72
N GLU A 24 13.80 -5.33 0.22
CA GLU A 24 13.28 -4.94 1.53
C GLU A 24 12.22 -3.86 1.41
N GLU A 25 12.40 -2.88 0.52
CA GLU A 25 11.40 -1.85 0.24
C GLU A 25 10.16 -2.42 -0.44
N ALA A 26 10.34 -3.27 -1.46
CA ALA A 26 9.24 -3.96 -2.13
C ALA A 26 8.38 -4.74 -1.12
N GLN A 27 9.01 -5.53 -0.25
CA GLN A 27 8.30 -6.28 0.80
C GLN A 27 7.54 -5.37 1.77
N LYS A 28 8.12 -4.21 2.14
CA LYS A 28 7.43 -3.23 2.99
C LYS A 28 6.22 -2.62 2.28
N ILE A 29 6.32 -2.33 0.99
CA ILE A 29 5.22 -1.79 0.19
C ILE A 29 4.07 -2.80 0.11
N ILE A 30 4.37 -4.06 -0.23
CA ILE A 30 3.40 -5.16 -0.30
C ILE A 30 2.65 -5.30 1.03
N ARG A 31 3.37 -5.48 2.15
CA ARG A 31 2.74 -5.61 3.49
C ARG A 31 1.83 -4.43 3.86
N LYS A 32 2.21 -3.21 3.45
CA LYS A 32 1.40 -2.00 3.70
C LYS A 32 0.18 -1.94 2.81
N ALA A 33 0.27 -2.42 1.57
CA ALA A 33 -0.84 -2.50 0.63
C ALA A 33 -1.86 -3.53 1.12
N ASP A 34 -1.42 -4.74 1.48
CA ASP A 34 -2.28 -5.79 2.01
C ASP A 34 -3.07 -5.32 3.23
N LYS A 35 -2.40 -4.62 4.15
CA LYS A 35 -3.07 -4.05 5.34
C LYS A 35 -4.09 -2.95 4.99
N ALA A 36 -3.87 -2.18 3.93
CA ALA A 36 -4.83 -1.17 3.49
C ALA A 36 -6.03 -1.81 2.78
N THR A 37 -5.79 -2.83 1.95
CA THR A 37 -6.81 -3.62 1.26
C THR A 37 -7.67 -4.42 2.23
N SER A 38 -7.06 -5.12 3.18
CA SER A 38 -7.77 -5.86 4.23
C SER A 38 -8.75 -4.97 4.99
N LYS A 39 -8.36 -3.72 5.29
CA LYS A 39 -9.24 -2.75 5.94
C LYS A 39 -10.43 -2.33 5.08
N LEU A 40 -10.33 -2.39 3.75
CA LEU A 40 -11.41 -2.09 2.80
C LEU A 40 -12.37 -3.27 2.62
N SER A 41 -11.91 -4.49 2.85
CA SER A 41 -12.70 -5.72 2.82
C SER A 41 -13.24 -6.14 4.19
N SER A 42 -13.11 -5.32 5.22
CA SER A 42 -13.56 -5.58 6.61
C SER A 42 -14.62 -4.60 7.07
#